data_AF-A0A9Q0FZH6-F1
#
_entry.id   AF-A0A9Q0FZH6-F1
#
_cell.length_a   1.000
_cell.length_b   1.000
_cell.length_c   1.000
_cell.angle_alpha   90.00
_cell.angle_beta   90.00
_cell.angle_gamma   90.00
#
_symmetry.space_group_name_H-M   'P 1'
#
loop_
_entity.id
_entity.type
_entity.pdbx_description
1 polymer ?
#
loop_
_entity_poly.entity_id
_entity_poly.type
_entity_poly.pdbx_seq_one_letter_code
_entity_poly.pdbx_strand_id
1 'polypeptide(L)'
;MSPTKALEGVHGIHVVSHSPFSVEEITEQGGFHQSSSQTTLNRASQQQLFFQRVWKQRPGCLRPIHCCMNGDQHVAETVANVATSLPFIFLGLKAPRKNPSMKLYANSLIGVGVASSLYHSSRGGVRKYLRWLDYTMIATATVCLSRALRNENPKLLMAASAALLPIQPMMVSAVHTGMMEMAFAKRASEDPELRKAHTVHKMSSLLGGALFIADDVFPRTPYLHAGWHLAAAIGVGTCNKLLE
;
A
#
# COMPACT_ATOMS: atom_id res chain seq x y z
N MET A 1 -10.06 71.93 -26.95
CA MET A 1 -11.15 72.03 -25.96
C MET A 1 -11.89 70.70 -25.95
N SER A 2 -11.87 69.97 -24.83
CA SER A 2 -12.75 68.82 -24.52
C SER A 2 -13.99 69.32 -23.76
N PRO A 3 -15.15 68.61 -23.78
CA PRO A 3 -15.55 67.69 -22.67
C PRO A 3 -16.36 66.43 -23.13
N THR A 4 -16.11 65.19 -22.68
CA THR A 4 -16.55 64.37 -21.48
C THR A 4 -17.88 63.56 -21.54
N LYS A 5 -17.79 62.29 -21.05
CA LYS A 5 -18.79 61.39 -20.36
C LYS A 5 -19.80 60.60 -21.25
N ALA A 6 -20.27 59.37 -20.97
CA ALA A 6 -20.07 58.33 -19.92
C ALA A 6 -20.78 57.00 -20.35
N LEU A 7 -20.60 55.94 -19.54
CA LEU A 7 -20.92 54.50 -19.65
C LEU A 7 -22.40 54.07 -19.86
N GLU A 8 -22.59 52.96 -20.59
CA GLU A 8 -23.75 52.04 -20.57
C GLU A 8 -23.28 50.70 -21.19
N GLY A 9 -23.55 49.48 -20.76
CA GLY A 9 -24.37 48.87 -19.71
C GLY A 9 -24.36 47.35 -19.98
N VAL A 10 -24.07 46.57 -18.93
CA VAL A 10 -23.89 45.10 -18.94
C VAL A 10 -25.17 44.37 -19.36
N HIS A 11 -25.10 43.49 -20.38
CA HIS A 11 -26.09 42.45 -20.67
C HIS A 11 -25.47 41.10 -20.25
N GLY A 12 -26.07 40.20 -19.48
CA GLY A 12 -27.41 40.08 -18.92
C GLY A 12 -27.52 38.60 -18.54
N ILE A 13 -27.66 38.31 -17.24
CA ILE A 13 -27.88 36.96 -16.70
C ILE A 13 -29.37 36.63 -16.90
N HIS A 14 -29.71 35.44 -17.40
CA HIS A 14 -31.06 34.89 -17.25
C HIS A 14 -31.02 33.50 -16.63
N VAL A 15 -31.84 33.36 -15.58
CA VAL A 15 -31.99 32.24 -14.66
C VAL A 15 -33.21 31.40 -15.08
N VAL A 16 -33.01 30.08 -15.11
CA VAL A 16 -33.90 28.94 -14.74
C VAL A 16 -35.43 29.12 -14.85
N SER A 17 -36.12 28.17 -15.51
CA SER A 17 -37.20 27.39 -14.87
C SER A 17 -37.63 26.12 -15.65
N HIS A 18 -38.14 25.16 -14.90
CA HIS A 18 -38.38 23.74 -15.18
C HIS A 18 -39.77 23.40 -15.76
N SER A 19 -39.81 22.42 -16.70
CA SER A 19 -40.78 21.29 -16.88
C SER A 19 -42.31 21.56 -17.01
N PRO A 20 -43.21 20.59 -17.34
CA PRO A 20 -43.06 19.21 -17.85
C PRO A 20 -44.02 18.83 -19.03
N PHE A 21 -43.88 17.60 -19.56
CA PHE A 21 -44.81 16.84 -20.42
C PHE A 21 -44.96 17.19 -21.92
N SER A 22 -44.50 16.26 -22.77
CA SER A 22 -45.20 15.92 -24.02
C SER A 22 -45.39 14.39 -24.06
N VAL A 23 -46.65 13.97 -24.16
CA VAL A 23 -47.09 12.59 -24.38
C VAL A 23 -47.42 12.47 -25.87
N GLU A 24 -46.75 11.56 -26.58
CA GLU A 24 -47.19 10.78 -27.76
C GLU A 24 -45.93 10.06 -28.30
N GLU A 25 -45.92 8.82 -28.77
CA GLU A 25 -46.95 7.91 -29.26
C GLU A 25 -46.36 6.49 -29.15
N ILE A 26 -47.16 5.51 -28.71
CA ILE A 26 -46.76 4.10 -28.71
C ILE A 26 -46.95 3.58 -30.13
N THR A 27 -45.86 3.18 -30.80
CA THR A 27 -45.95 2.21 -31.90
C THR A 27 -45.13 0.99 -31.53
N GLU A 28 -45.83 -0.13 -31.50
CA GLU A 28 -45.33 -1.46 -31.19
C GLU A 28 -44.32 -1.98 -32.24
N GLN A 29 -43.47 -2.88 -31.74
CA GLN A 29 -42.78 -3.98 -32.43
C GLN A 29 -41.50 -3.69 -33.24
N GLY A 30 -40.39 -4.19 -32.69
CA GLY A 30 -39.13 -4.37 -33.42
C GLY A 30 -37.96 -4.62 -32.45
N GLY A 31 -37.86 -5.84 -31.91
CA GLY A 31 -36.82 -6.19 -30.94
C GLY A 31 -35.42 -6.20 -31.54
N PHE A 32 -34.44 -5.70 -30.79
CA PHE A 32 -33.06 -6.20 -30.80
C PHE A 32 -32.39 -5.90 -29.44
N HIS A 33 -31.89 -6.95 -28.79
CA HIS A 33 -31.18 -6.91 -27.52
C HIS A 33 -29.89 -6.06 -27.61
N GLN A 34 -29.85 -4.91 -26.93
CA GLN A 34 -28.60 -4.16 -26.71
C GLN A 34 -28.50 -3.53 -25.31
N SER A 35 -29.06 -4.18 -24.29
CA SER A 35 -29.11 -3.67 -22.91
C SER A 35 -27.98 -4.19 -21.99
N SER A 36 -27.38 -5.34 -22.31
CA SER A 36 -26.39 -5.99 -21.43
C SER A 36 -25.02 -5.30 -21.44
N SER A 37 -24.59 -4.71 -22.55
CA SER A 37 -23.27 -4.07 -22.67
C SER A 37 -23.22 -2.71 -21.97
N GLN A 38 -24.25 -1.87 -22.12
CA GLN A 38 -24.32 -0.55 -21.47
C GLN A 38 -24.47 -0.64 -19.95
N THR A 39 -25.25 -1.62 -19.46
CA THR A 39 -25.43 -1.84 -18.02
C THR A 39 -24.12 -2.28 -17.35
N THR A 40 -23.34 -3.13 -18.03
CA THR A 40 -22.03 -3.57 -17.55
C THR A 40 -21.00 -2.44 -17.57
N LEU A 41 -20.99 -1.62 -18.63
CA LEU A 41 -20.08 -0.47 -18.76
C LEU A 41 -20.40 0.62 -17.73
N ASN A 42 -21.69 0.88 -17.47
CA ASN A 42 -22.16 1.80 -16.43
C ASN A 42 -21.85 1.30 -15.02
N ARG A 43 -21.91 -0.02 -14.78
CA ARG A 43 -21.54 -0.60 -13.50
C ARG A 43 -20.03 -0.51 -13.26
N ALA A 44 -19.22 -0.79 -14.28
CA ALA A 44 -17.77 -0.66 -14.23
C ALA A 44 -17.32 0.80 -14.02
N SER A 45 -17.95 1.76 -14.71
CA SER A 45 -17.67 3.18 -14.54
C SER A 45 -18.11 3.71 -13.16
N GLN A 46 -19.28 3.30 -12.67
CA GLN A 46 -19.76 3.58 -11.30
C GLN A 46 -18.82 3.00 -10.23
N GLN A 47 -18.36 1.76 -10.40
CA GLN A 47 -17.37 1.15 -9.51
C GLN A 47 -16.05 1.93 -9.53
N GLN A 48 -15.54 2.26 -10.71
CA GLN A 48 -14.31 3.05 -10.85
C GLN A 48 -14.42 4.44 -10.19
N LEU A 49 -15.56 5.11 -10.34
CA LEU A 49 -15.85 6.40 -9.69
C LEU A 49 -15.98 6.26 -8.17
N PHE A 50 -16.59 5.18 -7.69
CA PHE A 50 -16.67 4.86 -6.27
C PHE A 50 -15.28 4.63 -5.68
N PHE A 51 -14.45 3.80 -6.32
CA PHE A 51 -13.06 3.59 -5.88
C PHE A 51 -12.24 4.87 -5.92
N GLN A 52 -12.40 5.72 -6.95
CA GLN A 52 -11.76 7.03 -7.00
C GLN A 52 -12.24 7.96 -5.88
N ARG A 53 -13.53 7.95 -5.55
CA ARG A 53 -14.11 8.77 -4.47
C ARG A 53 -13.63 8.31 -3.11
N VAL A 54 -13.69 7.01 -2.83
CA VAL A 54 -13.18 6.38 -1.60
C VAL A 54 -11.68 6.63 -1.46
N TRP A 55 -10.92 6.58 -2.55
CA TRP A 55 -9.49 6.88 -2.55
C TRP A 55 -9.18 8.35 -2.26
N LYS A 56 -9.95 9.28 -2.84
CA LYS A 56 -9.78 10.73 -2.63
C LYS A 56 -10.25 11.20 -1.25
N GLN A 57 -11.27 10.57 -0.67
CA GLN A 57 -11.87 10.92 0.62
C GLN A 57 -11.22 10.24 1.83
N ARG A 58 -10.01 9.69 1.68
CA ARG A 58 -9.30 9.04 2.77
C ARG A 58 -9.00 10.04 3.91
N PRO A 59 -9.38 9.76 5.18
CA PRO A 59 -9.05 10.60 6.33
C PRO A 59 -7.56 10.97 6.40
N GLY A 60 -7.23 12.11 7.02
CA GLY A 60 -5.85 12.65 7.07
C GLY A 60 -4.81 11.68 7.63
N CYS A 61 -5.20 10.81 8.57
CA CYS A 61 -4.38 9.74 9.13
C CYS A 61 -4.20 8.51 8.21
N LEU A 62 -4.80 8.53 7.01
CA LEU A 62 -4.70 7.52 5.95
C LEU A 62 -3.91 8.03 4.73
N ARG A 63 -3.46 9.29 4.76
CA ARG A 63 -2.52 9.77 3.76
C ARG A 63 -1.23 8.98 3.97
N PRO A 64 -0.64 8.39 2.93
CA PRO A 64 0.73 7.93 3.02
C PRO A 64 1.56 9.07 3.61
N ILE A 65 2.56 8.74 4.43
CA ILE A 65 3.68 9.66 4.66
C ILE A 65 4.09 10.17 3.27
N HIS A 66 4.42 11.45 3.14
CA HIS A 66 4.62 12.13 1.84
C HIS A 66 5.73 11.53 0.95
N CYS A 67 6.30 10.40 1.37
CA CYS A 67 7.26 9.57 0.67
C CYS A 67 6.94 9.45 -0.82
N CYS A 68 7.77 10.14 -1.60
CA CYS A 68 7.95 9.96 -3.03
C CYS A 68 6.66 10.21 -3.85
N MET A 69 6.24 11.47 -3.97
CA MET A 69 5.31 11.86 -5.05
C MET A 69 5.91 11.58 -6.44
N ASN A 70 7.24 11.64 -6.55
CA ASN A 70 7.99 11.24 -7.73
C ASN A 70 8.42 9.78 -7.56
N GLY A 71 8.12 8.92 -8.53
CA GLY A 71 8.60 7.53 -8.52
C GLY A 71 10.12 7.45 -8.79
N ASP A 72 10.62 6.23 -9.04
CA ASP A 72 12.04 6.00 -9.39
C ASP A 72 12.47 6.96 -10.51
N GLN A 73 13.57 7.67 -10.31
CA GLN A 73 14.01 8.78 -11.16
C GLN A 73 14.59 8.30 -12.50
N HIS A 74 15.29 7.17 -12.50
CA HIS A 74 15.90 6.59 -13.71
C HIS A 74 15.82 5.06 -13.73
N VAL A 75 16.06 4.46 -14.90
CA VAL A 75 15.95 3.01 -15.12
C VAL A 75 16.84 2.21 -14.16
N ALA A 76 18.08 2.66 -13.92
CA ALA A 76 18.98 1.96 -13.00
C ALA A 76 18.46 1.92 -11.55
N GLU A 77 17.71 2.92 -11.10
CA GLU A 77 17.09 2.92 -9.77
C GLU A 77 15.93 1.94 -9.72
N THR A 78 15.12 1.87 -10.77
CA THR A 78 14.09 0.81 -10.90
C THR A 78 14.71 -0.57 -10.87
N VAL A 79 15.79 -0.82 -11.62
CA VAL A 79 16.49 -2.10 -11.61
C VAL A 79 17.03 -2.41 -10.21
N ALA A 80 17.65 -1.45 -9.54
CA ALA A 80 18.16 -1.61 -8.18
C ALA A 80 17.03 -1.95 -7.20
N ASN A 81 15.93 -1.19 -7.21
CA ASN A 81 14.79 -1.41 -6.32
C ASN A 81 14.16 -2.79 -6.54
N VAL A 82 13.94 -3.19 -7.80
CA VAL A 82 13.40 -4.53 -8.12
C VAL A 82 14.37 -5.62 -7.67
N ALA A 83 15.66 -5.48 -7.95
CA ALA A 83 16.67 -6.46 -7.55
C ALA A 83 16.73 -6.63 -6.03
N THR A 84 16.64 -5.54 -5.27
CA THR A 84 16.64 -5.57 -3.80
C THR A 84 15.30 -6.01 -3.20
N SER A 85 14.22 -6.11 -3.98
CA SER A 85 12.95 -6.74 -3.56
C SER A 85 12.95 -8.28 -3.67
N LEU A 86 13.77 -8.85 -4.55
CA LEU A 86 13.86 -10.31 -4.76
C LEU A 86 14.26 -11.12 -3.51
N PRO A 87 15.16 -10.64 -2.63
CA PRO A 87 15.45 -11.29 -1.36
C PRO A 87 14.21 -11.66 -0.54
N PHE A 88 13.14 -10.84 -0.53
CA PHE A 88 11.92 -11.18 0.20
C PHE A 88 11.23 -12.43 -0.35
N ILE A 89 11.24 -12.61 -1.68
CA ILE A 89 10.73 -13.85 -2.31
C ILE A 89 11.55 -15.04 -1.85
N PHE A 90 12.88 -14.94 -1.92
CA PHE A 90 13.78 -16.01 -1.50
C PHE A 90 13.61 -16.35 -0.01
N LEU A 91 13.53 -15.34 0.86
CA LEU A 91 13.30 -15.52 2.28
C LEU A 91 11.95 -16.19 2.57
N GLY A 92 10.90 -15.81 1.84
CA GLY A 92 9.59 -16.47 1.95
C GLY A 92 9.62 -17.91 1.46
N LEU A 93 10.40 -18.22 0.42
CA LEU A 93 10.62 -19.60 -0.04
C LEU A 93 11.35 -20.46 0.99
N LYS A 94 12.33 -19.88 1.71
CA LYS A 94 13.13 -20.54 2.75
C LYS A 94 12.52 -20.51 4.15
N ALA A 95 11.46 -19.73 4.39
CA ALA A 95 10.84 -19.61 5.70
C ALA A 95 10.27 -20.94 6.21
N PRO A 96 10.29 -21.20 7.54
CA PRO A 96 9.65 -22.37 8.13
C PRO A 96 8.16 -22.47 7.77
N ARG A 97 7.66 -23.69 7.55
CA ARG A 97 6.25 -23.97 7.15
C ARG A 97 5.56 -25.02 8.03
N LYS A 98 5.99 -25.15 9.28
CA LYS A 98 5.58 -26.22 10.21
C LYS A 98 4.08 -26.18 10.55
N ASN A 99 3.45 -25.01 10.52
CA ASN A 99 2.04 -24.81 10.87
C ASN A 99 1.35 -23.81 9.92
N PRO A 100 0.00 -23.70 9.89
CA PRO A 100 -0.70 -22.82 8.94
C PRO A 100 -0.33 -21.33 9.10
N SER A 101 -0.09 -20.84 10.33
CA SER A 101 0.33 -19.45 10.55
C SER A 101 1.69 -19.16 9.95
N MET A 102 2.65 -20.09 10.08
CA MET A 102 3.96 -20.00 9.44
C MET A 102 3.87 -20.09 7.91
N LYS A 103 2.96 -20.91 7.36
CA LYS A 103 2.69 -20.94 5.91
C LYS A 103 2.15 -19.60 5.40
N LEU A 104 1.22 -18.98 6.14
CA LEU A 104 0.70 -17.66 5.81
C LEU A 104 1.78 -16.58 5.87
N TYR A 105 2.68 -16.65 6.86
CA TYR A 105 3.84 -15.76 6.93
C TYR A 105 4.79 -15.96 5.74
N ALA A 106 5.18 -17.20 5.43
CA ALA A 106 6.04 -17.51 4.30
C ALA A 106 5.46 -16.99 2.97
N ASN A 107 4.16 -17.21 2.75
CA ASN A 107 3.47 -16.76 1.53
C ASN A 107 3.30 -15.25 1.48
N SER A 108 3.00 -14.60 2.61
CA SER A 108 2.90 -13.13 2.65
C SER A 108 4.26 -12.47 2.39
N LEU A 109 5.37 -13.07 2.82
CA LEU A 109 6.71 -12.57 2.52
C LEU A 109 7.06 -12.68 1.03
N ILE A 110 6.65 -13.75 0.35
CA ILE A 110 6.71 -13.84 -1.12
C ILE A 110 5.89 -12.71 -1.74
N GLY A 111 4.69 -12.49 -1.22
CA GLY A 111 3.80 -11.42 -1.67
C GLY A 111 4.40 -10.01 -1.50
N VAL A 112 5.19 -9.76 -0.44
CA VAL A 112 5.95 -8.50 -0.29
C VAL A 112 6.91 -8.30 -1.45
N GLY A 113 7.74 -9.30 -1.75
CA GLY A 113 8.70 -9.19 -2.85
C GLY A 113 8.02 -9.00 -4.21
N VAL A 114 6.91 -9.69 -4.45
CA VAL A 114 6.11 -9.53 -5.68
C VAL A 114 5.47 -8.15 -5.76
N ALA A 115 4.81 -7.69 -4.70
CA ALA A 115 4.12 -6.39 -4.67
C ALA A 115 5.11 -5.23 -4.84
N SER A 116 6.24 -5.27 -4.14
CA SER A 116 7.32 -4.30 -4.26
C SER A 116 7.90 -4.27 -5.69
N SER A 117 8.16 -5.45 -6.28
CA SER A 117 8.65 -5.54 -7.66
C SER A 117 7.67 -4.94 -8.68
N LEU A 118 6.37 -5.22 -8.53
CA LEU A 118 5.31 -4.65 -9.37
C LEU A 118 5.23 -3.13 -9.18
N TYR A 119 5.33 -2.66 -7.95
CA TYR A 119 5.31 -1.24 -7.62
C TYR A 119 6.45 -0.48 -8.33
N HIS A 120 7.70 -0.92 -8.18
CA HIS A 120 8.84 -0.25 -8.81
C HIS A 120 8.83 -0.36 -10.34
N SER A 121 8.37 -1.50 -10.88
CA SER A 121 8.23 -1.69 -12.33
C SER A 121 7.10 -0.84 -12.95
N SER A 122 6.22 -0.27 -12.13
CA SER A 122 5.05 0.47 -12.61
C SER A 122 5.27 1.97 -12.81
N ARG A 123 4.47 2.57 -13.70
CA ARG A 123 4.48 4.00 -14.06
C ARG A 123 3.05 4.56 -14.07
N GLY A 124 2.91 5.88 -14.07
CA GLY A 124 1.61 6.56 -14.22
C GLY A 124 0.61 6.28 -13.08
N GLY A 125 -0.69 6.25 -13.40
CA GLY A 125 -1.78 6.16 -12.41
C GLY A 125 -1.81 4.85 -11.61
N VAL A 126 -1.44 3.72 -12.24
CA VAL A 126 -1.45 2.39 -11.59
C VAL A 126 -0.45 2.29 -10.43
N ARG A 127 0.64 3.06 -10.50
CA ARG A 127 1.69 3.10 -9.47
C ARG A 127 1.17 3.48 -8.08
N LYS A 128 0.12 4.31 -8.01
CA LYS A 128 -0.51 4.69 -6.72
C LYS A 128 -1.16 3.50 -6.03
N TYR A 129 -1.82 2.64 -6.80
CA TYR A 129 -2.47 1.43 -6.29
C TYR A 129 -1.44 0.37 -5.93
N LEU A 130 -0.41 0.19 -6.76
CA LEU A 130 0.67 -0.76 -6.49
C LEU A 130 1.52 -0.36 -5.28
N ARG A 131 1.74 0.94 -5.04
CA ARG A 131 2.36 1.44 -3.80
C ARG A 131 1.54 1.07 -2.58
N TRP A 132 0.23 1.26 -2.64
CA TRP A 132 -0.65 0.89 -1.55
C TRP A 132 -0.67 -0.63 -1.33
N LEU A 133 -0.67 -1.41 -2.40
CA LEU A 133 -0.56 -2.86 -2.33
C LEU A 133 0.74 -3.28 -1.64
N ASP A 134 1.87 -2.67 -2.01
CA ASP A 134 3.18 -2.93 -1.42
C ASP A 134 3.20 -2.69 0.10
N TYR A 135 2.80 -1.50 0.55
CA TYR A 135 2.69 -1.22 1.99
C TYR A 135 1.68 -2.13 2.71
N THR A 136 0.57 -2.45 2.07
CA THR A 136 -0.42 -3.37 2.64
C THR A 136 0.15 -4.79 2.76
N MET A 137 0.99 -5.23 1.81
CA MET A 137 1.65 -6.52 1.87
C MET A 137 2.73 -6.58 2.94
N ILE A 138 3.53 -5.50 3.11
CA ILE A 138 4.47 -5.38 4.24
C ILE A 138 3.71 -5.54 5.57
N ALA A 139 2.63 -4.78 5.74
CA ALA A 139 1.80 -4.85 6.93
C ALA A 139 1.20 -6.25 7.14
N THR A 140 0.70 -6.87 6.07
CA THR A 140 0.18 -8.25 6.10
C THR A 140 1.25 -9.23 6.56
N ALA A 141 2.48 -9.13 6.04
CA ALA A 141 3.58 -9.99 6.44
C ALA A 141 3.94 -9.81 7.93
N THR A 142 3.94 -8.58 8.46
CA THR A 142 4.17 -8.34 9.90
C THR A 142 3.06 -8.94 10.78
N VAL A 143 1.79 -8.82 10.36
CA VAL A 143 0.66 -9.46 11.04
C VAL A 143 0.83 -10.97 11.04
N CYS A 144 1.12 -11.58 9.89
CA CYS A 144 1.34 -13.02 9.78
C CYS A 144 2.51 -13.51 10.64
N LEU A 145 3.63 -12.76 10.67
CA LEU A 145 4.79 -13.08 11.50
C LEU A 145 4.44 -13.08 12.98
N SER A 146 3.84 -12.00 13.48
CA SER A 146 3.44 -11.89 14.88
C SER A 146 2.45 -12.98 15.30
N ARG A 147 1.55 -13.38 14.39
CA ARG A 147 0.62 -14.49 14.59
C ARG A 147 1.36 -15.83 14.66
N ALA A 148 2.37 -16.04 13.80
CA ALA A 148 3.17 -17.26 13.79
C ALA A 148 4.05 -17.41 15.05
N LEU A 149 4.46 -16.29 15.66
CA LEU A 149 5.26 -16.27 16.88
C LEU A 149 4.47 -16.51 18.17
N ARG A 150 3.16 -16.22 18.16
CA ARG A 150 2.30 -16.29 19.34
C ARG A 150 1.41 -17.53 19.31
N ASN A 151 1.52 -18.34 20.37
CA ASN A 151 0.57 -19.44 20.60
C ASN A 151 -0.83 -18.94 20.99
N GLU A 152 -0.93 -17.78 21.64
CA GLU A 152 -2.21 -17.13 21.96
C GLU A 152 -2.29 -15.76 21.30
N ASN A 153 -3.11 -15.63 20.27
CA ASN A 153 -3.42 -14.36 19.64
C ASN A 153 -4.77 -13.86 20.17
N PRO A 154 -4.88 -12.63 20.72
CA PRO A 154 -6.17 -12.05 20.98
C PRO A 154 -6.86 -11.89 19.63
N LYS A 155 -7.89 -12.70 19.39
CA LYS A 155 -8.64 -12.73 18.12
C LYS A 155 -9.09 -11.34 17.70
N LEU A 156 -9.39 -10.48 18.69
CA LEU A 156 -9.74 -9.08 18.51
C LEU A 156 -8.61 -8.26 17.88
N LEU A 157 -7.35 -8.42 18.29
CA LEU A 157 -6.23 -7.72 17.66
C LEU A 157 -6.06 -8.16 16.21
N MET A 158 -6.14 -9.46 15.93
CA MET A 158 -6.04 -9.96 14.56
C MET A 158 -7.18 -9.44 13.68
N ALA A 159 -8.40 -9.40 14.21
CA ALA A 159 -9.57 -8.86 13.51
C ALA A 159 -9.45 -7.34 13.28
N ALA A 160 -9.03 -6.59 14.30
CA ALA A 160 -8.79 -5.15 14.22
C ALA A 160 -7.69 -4.84 13.19
N SER A 161 -6.58 -5.57 13.23
CA SER A 161 -5.50 -5.44 12.24
C SER A 161 -5.99 -5.79 10.84
N ALA A 162 -6.77 -6.85 10.65
CA ALA A 162 -7.35 -7.18 9.35
C ALA A 162 -8.27 -6.08 8.80
N ALA A 163 -9.08 -5.45 9.67
CA ALA A 163 -9.93 -4.33 9.29
C ALA A 163 -9.14 -3.05 8.98
N LEU A 164 -8.03 -2.82 9.70
CA LEU A 164 -7.20 -1.63 9.55
C LEU A 164 -6.13 -1.75 8.47
N LEU A 165 -5.74 -2.96 8.05
CA LEU A 165 -4.74 -3.20 7.00
C LEU A 165 -4.94 -2.35 5.72
N PRO A 166 -6.14 -2.28 5.11
CA PRO A 166 -6.34 -1.49 3.89
C PRO A 166 -6.35 0.03 4.14
N ILE A 167 -6.45 0.43 5.41
CA ILE A 167 -6.71 1.80 5.87
C ILE A 167 -5.41 2.43 6.42
N GLN A 168 -4.74 1.78 7.37
CA GLN A 168 -3.52 2.23 8.05
C GLN A 168 -2.44 1.14 8.12
N PRO A 169 -1.87 0.71 6.97
CA PRO A 169 -0.87 -0.35 6.95
C PRO A 169 0.38 -0.03 7.79
N MET A 170 0.81 1.24 7.86
CA MET A 170 1.98 1.63 8.65
C MET A 170 1.77 1.48 10.16
N MET A 171 0.61 1.91 10.67
CA MET A 171 0.30 1.78 12.11
C MET A 171 0.20 0.30 12.50
N VAL A 172 -0.48 -0.50 11.68
CA VAL A 172 -0.57 -1.95 11.87
C VAL A 172 0.84 -2.57 11.87
N SER A 173 1.68 -2.21 10.90
CA SER A 173 3.07 -2.68 10.83
C SER A 173 3.87 -2.33 12.09
N ALA A 174 3.76 -1.09 12.58
CA ALA A 174 4.48 -0.63 13.76
C ALA A 174 4.09 -1.43 15.02
N VAL A 175 2.80 -1.62 15.25
CA VAL A 175 2.29 -2.41 16.39
C VAL A 175 2.80 -3.85 16.33
N HIS A 176 2.64 -4.51 15.19
CA HIS A 176 3.02 -5.91 15.04
C HIS A 176 4.55 -6.12 15.02
N THR A 177 5.31 -5.15 14.53
CA THR A 177 6.78 -5.15 14.60
C THR A 177 7.25 -4.98 16.03
N GLY A 178 6.68 -4.05 16.80
CA GLY A 178 7.02 -3.89 18.22
C GLY A 178 6.73 -5.15 19.05
N MET A 179 5.61 -5.83 18.76
CA MET A 179 5.29 -7.12 19.37
C MET A 179 6.28 -8.22 19.00
N MET A 180 6.68 -8.29 17.72
CA MET A 180 7.68 -9.24 17.24
C MET A 180 9.04 -9.00 17.89
N GLU A 181 9.47 -7.73 18.00
CA GLU A 181 10.72 -7.34 18.64
C GLU A 181 10.73 -7.72 20.13
N MET A 182 9.62 -7.51 20.84
CA MET A 182 9.50 -7.96 22.23
C MET A 182 9.63 -9.48 22.36
N ALA A 183 9.02 -10.24 21.45
CA ALA A 183 9.15 -11.69 21.43
C ALA A 183 10.58 -12.15 21.08
N PHE A 184 11.24 -11.46 20.15
CA PHE A 184 12.63 -11.73 19.76
C PHE A 184 13.56 -11.45 20.94
N ALA A 185 13.48 -10.26 21.54
CA ALA A 185 14.31 -9.87 22.68
C ALA A 185 14.15 -10.84 23.86
N LYS A 186 12.92 -11.28 24.15
CA LYS A 186 12.67 -12.29 25.18
C LYS A 186 13.41 -13.60 24.89
N ARG A 187 13.23 -14.19 23.70
CA ARG A 187 13.89 -15.45 23.35
C ARG A 187 15.41 -15.32 23.22
N ALA A 188 15.90 -14.19 22.73
CA ALA A 188 17.33 -13.89 22.63
C ALA A 188 18.02 -13.78 23.99
N SER A 189 17.28 -13.52 25.06
CA SER A 189 17.82 -13.54 26.43
C SER A 189 18.05 -14.95 26.96
N GLU A 190 17.34 -15.94 26.41
CA GLU A 190 17.37 -17.35 26.82
C GLU A 190 18.31 -18.18 25.92
N ASP A 191 18.44 -17.82 24.63
CA ASP A 191 19.21 -18.58 23.63
C ASP A 191 20.39 -17.75 23.03
N PRO A 192 21.65 -18.16 23.25
CA PRO A 192 22.84 -17.50 22.70
C PRO A 192 22.90 -17.39 21.17
N GLU A 193 22.31 -18.35 20.43
CA GLU A 193 22.27 -18.31 18.97
C GLU A 193 21.25 -17.28 18.48
N LEU A 194 20.09 -17.20 19.13
CA LEU A 194 19.11 -16.14 18.86
C LEU A 194 19.63 -14.75 19.25
N ARG A 195 20.54 -14.63 20.22
CA ARG A 195 21.17 -13.35 20.58
C ARG A 195 22.01 -12.75 19.44
N LYS A 196 22.74 -13.58 18.70
CA LYS A 196 23.49 -13.14 17.51
C LYS A 196 22.51 -12.68 16.42
N ALA A 197 21.47 -13.47 16.16
CA ALA A 197 20.43 -13.12 15.19
C ALA A 197 19.71 -11.82 15.57
N HIS A 198 19.41 -11.61 16.85
CA HIS A 198 18.78 -10.39 17.36
C HIS A 198 19.69 -9.17 17.23
N THR A 199 21.01 -9.33 17.41
CA THR A 199 21.96 -8.23 17.18
C THR A 199 21.95 -7.80 15.71
N VAL A 200 21.99 -8.76 14.78
CA VAL A 200 21.87 -8.48 13.34
C VAL A 200 20.51 -7.84 13.03
N HIS A 201 19.43 -8.34 13.63
CA HIS A 201 18.09 -7.78 13.50
C HIS A 201 18.07 -6.30 13.91
N LYS A 202 18.59 -5.97 15.10
CA LYS A 202 18.60 -4.58 15.60
C LYS A 202 19.41 -3.66 14.69
N MET A 203 20.61 -4.06 14.29
CA MET A 203 21.48 -3.24 13.42
C MET A 203 20.83 -3.00 12.06
N SER A 204 20.25 -4.04 11.47
CA SER A 204 19.55 -3.92 10.18
C SER A 204 18.24 -3.14 10.28
N SER A 205 17.48 -3.27 11.37
CA SER A 205 16.27 -2.47 11.64
C SER A 205 16.60 -1.00 11.88
N LEU A 206 17.68 -0.68 12.61
CA LEU A 206 18.14 0.70 12.80
C LEU A 206 18.60 1.32 11.48
N LEU A 207 19.42 0.61 10.70
CA LEU A 207 19.86 1.05 9.38
C LEU A 207 18.67 1.22 8.42
N GLY A 208 17.77 0.25 8.39
CA GLY A 208 16.56 0.29 7.56
C GLY A 208 15.65 1.46 7.94
N GLY A 209 15.44 1.71 9.23
CA GLY A 209 14.67 2.87 9.71
C GLY A 209 15.33 4.19 9.33
N ALA A 210 16.66 4.30 9.47
CA ALA A 210 17.40 5.48 9.05
C ALA A 210 17.30 5.72 7.53
N LEU A 211 17.45 4.68 6.71
CA LEU A 211 17.31 4.76 5.26
C LEU A 211 15.89 5.09 4.83
N PHE A 212 14.87 4.55 5.50
CA PHE A 212 13.47 4.89 5.26
C PHE A 212 13.17 6.37 5.53
N ILE A 213 13.69 6.93 6.62
CA ILE A 213 13.57 8.36 6.92
C ILE A 213 14.37 9.19 5.92
N ALA A 214 15.59 8.78 5.58
CA ALA A 214 16.44 9.48 4.63
C ALA A 214 15.82 9.53 3.22
N ASP A 215 15.14 8.47 2.79
CA ASP A 215 14.41 8.42 1.51
C ASP A 215 13.33 9.50 1.43
N ASP A 216 12.68 9.82 2.55
CA ASP A 216 11.67 10.88 2.65
C ASP A 216 12.29 12.29 2.72
N VAL A 217 13.37 12.44 3.50
CA VAL A 217 14.03 13.74 3.72
C VAL A 217 14.87 14.16 2.50
N PHE A 218 15.46 13.21 1.78
CA PHE A 218 16.36 13.43 0.65
C PHE A 218 15.87 12.73 -0.64
N PRO A 219 14.71 13.12 -1.20
CA PRO A 219 14.07 12.42 -2.32
C PRO A 219 14.82 12.53 -3.67
N ARG A 220 15.96 13.24 -3.69
CA ARG A 220 16.86 13.36 -4.85
C ARG A 220 18.09 12.47 -4.75
N THR A 221 18.32 11.83 -3.61
CA THR A 221 19.44 10.91 -3.43
C THR A 221 19.02 9.53 -3.95
N PRO A 222 19.61 9.04 -5.05
CA PRO A 222 19.19 7.77 -5.63
C PRO A 222 19.57 6.61 -4.72
N TYR A 223 18.88 5.48 -4.87
CA TYR A 223 19.19 4.20 -4.23
C TYR A 223 19.00 4.11 -2.70
N LEU A 224 18.54 5.16 -2.02
CA LEU A 224 18.19 5.09 -0.58
C LEU A 224 17.13 4.02 -0.32
N HIS A 225 16.09 4.01 -1.15
CA HIS A 225 15.04 2.99 -1.13
C HIS A 225 15.57 1.56 -1.32
N ALA A 226 16.48 1.37 -2.27
CA ALA A 226 17.11 0.07 -2.51
C ALA A 226 17.94 -0.38 -1.30
N GLY A 227 18.65 0.56 -0.66
CA GLY A 227 19.35 0.31 0.60
C GLY A 227 18.40 -0.11 1.72
N TRP A 228 17.26 0.57 1.85
CA TRP A 228 16.21 0.22 2.80
C TRP A 228 15.70 -1.21 2.58
N HIS A 229 15.41 -1.60 1.32
CA HIS A 229 15.03 -2.97 0.98
C HIS A 229 16.07 -4.00 1.47
N LEU A 230 17.35 -3.75 1.21
CA LEU A 230 18.43 -4.67 1.59
C LEU A 230 18.54 -4.81 3.11
N ALA A 231 18.53 -3.69 3.84
CA ALA A 231 18.56 -3.70 5.29
C ALA A 231 17.34 -4.44 5.87
N ALA A 232 16.15 -4.16 5.35
CA ALA A 232 14.92 -4.83 5.75
C ALA A 232 14.95 -6.34 5.44
N ALA A 233 15.48 -6.77 4.29
CA ALA A 233 15.62 -8.18 3.95
C ALA A 233 16.56 -8.91 4.91
N ILE A 234 17.69 -8.31 5.29
CA ILE A 234 18.59 -8.86 6.31
C ILE A 234 17.85 -9.01 7.65
N GLY A 235 17.15 -7.96 8.10
CA GLY A 235 16.38 -7.97 9.34
C GLY A 235 15.30 -9.04 9.33
N VAL A 236 14.52 -9.15 8.25
CA VAL A 236 13.47 -10.18 8.11
C VAL A 236 14.06 -11.59 8.05
N GLY A 237 15.24 -11.77 7.44
CA GLY A 237 15.92 -13.07 7.42
C GLY A 237 16.23 -13.60 8.82
N THR A 238 16.52 -12.72 9.78
CA THR A 238 16.69 -13.12 11.19
C THR A 238 15.38 -13.55 11.85
N CYS A 239 14.22 -13.04 11.41
CA CYS A 239 12.91 -13.45 11.93
C CYS A 239 12.54 -14.89 11.53
N ASN A 240 13.07 -15.40 10.41
CA ASN A 240 12.90 -16.82 10.06
C ASN A 240 13.55 -17.74 11.11
N LYS A 241 14.70 -17.33 11.68
CA LYS A 241 15.37 -18.06 12.77
C LYS A 241 14.53 -18.10 14.05
N LEU A 242 13.76 -17.04 14.30
CA LEU A 242 12.83 -16.99 15.43
C LEU A 242 11.67 -18.00 15.30
N LEU A 243 11.38 -18.48 14.08
CA LEU A 243 10.32 -19.45 13.78
C LEU A 243 10.84 -20.90 13.67
N GLU A 244 12.15 -21.11 13.74
CA GLU A 244 12.76 -22.45 13.81
C GLU A 244 12.51 -23.07 15.19
#